data_AF-A0A7C7XGW8-F1
#
_entry.id   AF-A0A7C7XGW8-F1
#
_cell.length_a   1.000
_cell.length_b   1.000
_cell.length_c   1.000
_cell.angle_alpha   90.00
_cell.angle_beta   90.00
_cell.angle_gamma   90.00
#
_symmetry.space_group_name_H-M   'P 1'
#
loop_
_entity.id
_entity.type
_entity.pdbx_description
1 polymer ?
#
loop_
_entity_poly.entity_id
_entity_poly.type
_entity_poly.pdbx_seq_one_letter_code
_entity_poly.pdbx_strand_id
1 'polypeptide(L)' 'TSGGTSDARFIRKISPCVEFGLVGKTMHKVDEAVSVSDLKKLTYIYQNILINYFM' A
#
# COMPACT_ATOMS: atom_id res chain seq x y z
N THR A 1 11.34 5.41 3.57
CA THR A 1 11.03 5.80 2.18
C THR A 1 10.95 7.31 2.10
N SER A 2 11.72 7.93 1.21
CA SER A 2 11.80 9.39 1.03
C SER A 2 11.12 9.85 -0.26
N GLY A 3 9.96 9.29 -0.59
CA GLY A 3 9.31 9.63 -1.87
C GLY A 3 7.83 9.30 -1.89
N GLY A 4 7.00 10.35 -2.04
CA GLY A 4 5.55 10.29 -2.19
C GLY A 4 4.81 11.18 -1.18
N THR A 5 3.66 11.71 -1.58
CA THR A 5 2.67 12.29 -0.66
C THR A 5 1.46 11.38 -0.58
N SER A 6 0.87 11.27 0.60
CA SER A 6 -0.36 10.52 0.83
C SER A 6 -1.32 11.31 1.73
N ASP A 7 -2.59 10.94 1.67
CA ASP A 7 -3.66 11.50 2.50
C ASP A 7 -3.59 11.05 3.96
N ALA A 8 -2.67 10.13 4.30
CA ALA A 8 -2.32 9.83 5.68
C ALA A 8 -1.90 11.09 6.47
N ARG A 9 -1.42 12.15 5.79
CA ARG A 9 -1.14 13.46 6.42
C ARG A 9 -2.38 14.08 7.08
N PHE A 10 -3.57 13.78 6.58
CA PHE A 10 -4.84 14.22 7.16
C PHE A 10 -5.35 13.21 8.21
N ILE A 11 -5.33 11.91 7.88
CA ILE A 11 -5.91 10.84 8.72
C ILE A 11 -5.11 10.59 10.01
N ARG A 12 -3.79 10.81 9.99
CA ARG A 12 -2.89 10.67 11.16
C ARG A 12 -3.36 11.43 12.39
N LYS A 13 -4.12 12.52 12.22
CA LYS A 13 -4.66 13.30 13.34
C LYS A 13 -5.76 12.55 14.11
N ILE A 14 -6.36 11.54 13.51
CA ILE A 14 -7.51 10.78 14.02
C ILE A 14 -7.08 9.37 14.47
N SER A 15 -6.16 8.74 13.75
CA SER A 15 -5.70 7.37 14.04
C SER A 15 -4.24 7.15 13.60
N PRO A 16 -3.47 6.28 14.27
CA PRO A 16 -2.18 5.83 13.76
C PRO A 16 -2.30 5.31 12.32
N CYS A 17 -1.40 5.76 11.44
CA CYS A 17 -1.42 5.42 10.02
C CYS A 17 -0.10 4.76 9.60
N VAL A 18 -0.21 3.73 8.78
CA VAL A 18 0.91 3.04 8.12
C VAL A 18 0.57 2.91 6.64
N GLU A 19 1.58 3.06 5.79
CA GLU A 19 1.47 2.86 4.36
C GLU A 19 2.26 1.62 3.94
N PHE A 20 1.60 0.75 3.18
CA PHE A 20 2.18 -0.45 2.60
C PHE A 20 1.56 -0.64 1.22
N GLY A 21 2.31 -1.13 0.24
CA GLY A 21 1.82 -1.22 -1.12
C GLY A 21 2.85 -1.77 -2.09
N LEU A 22 2.49 -1.77 -3.38
CA LEU A 22 3.36 -2.25 -4.45
C LEU A 22 4.55 -1.32 -4.69
N VAL A 23 5.61 -1.86 -5.30
CA VAL A 23 6.78 -1.06 -5.68
C VAL A 23 6.45 -0.24 -6.92
N GLY A 24 6.31 1.08 -6.77
CA GLY A 24 6.00 2.02 -7.86
C GLY A 24 7.17 2.34 -8.79
N LYS A 25 7.91 1.34 -9.33
CA LYS A 25 9.06 1.59 -10.24
C LYS A 25 8.69 2.38 -11.52
N THR A 26 7.45 2.19 -11.95
CA THR A 26 6.85 2.74 -13.17
C THR A 26 5.76 3.78 -12.86
N MET A 27 5.54 4.12 -11.59
CA MET A 27 4.52 5.08 -11.17
C MET A 27 4.74 6.43 -11.87
N HIS A 28 3.67 7.02 -12.42
CA HIS A 28 3.70 8.30 -13.15
C HIS A 28 4.53 8.27 -14.46
N LYS A 29 4.65 7.11 -15.12
CA LYS A 29 5.28 6.98 -16.44
C LYS A 29 4.28 6.42 -17.46
N VAL A 30 4.57 6.61 -18.74
CA VAL A 30 3.87 5.90 -19.82
C VAL A 30 4.09 4.39 -19.63
N ASP A 31 3.06 3.59 -19.92
CA ASP A 31 3.03 2.14 -19.70
C ASP A 31 3.28 1.74 -18.23
N GLU A 32 2.64 2.46 -17.30
CA GLU A 32 2.61 2.09 -15.89
C GLU A 32 2.08 0.66 -15.71
N ALA A 33 2.89 -0.19 -15.09
CA ALA A 33 2.62 -1.61 -14.95
C ALA A 33 3.19 -2.15 -13.64
N VAL A 34 2.59 -3.25 -13.17
CA VAL A 34 3.02 -3.97 -11.97
C VAL A 34 2.99 -5.47 -12.19
N SER A 35 3.80 -6.19 -11.40
CA SER A 35 3.80 -7.65 -11.42
C SER A 35 2.49 -8.21 -10.86
N VAL A 36 1.83 -9.08 -11.63
CA VAL A 36 0.62 -9.80 -11.19
C VAL A 36 0.90 -10.66 -9.97
N SER A 37 2.09 -11.24 -9.85
CA SER A 37 2.45 -12.06 -8.69
C SER A 37 2.57 -11.23 -7.42
N ASP A 38 3.08 -10.00 -7.52
CA ASP A 38 3.18 -9.10 -6.37
C ASP A 38 1.81 -8.52 -5.98
N LEU A 39 0.93 -8.26 -6.96
CA LEU A 39 -0.46 -7.89 -6.68
C LEU A 39 -1.18 -8.98 -5.88
N LYS A 40 -1.05 -10.25 -6.29
CA LYS A 40 -1.64 -11.39 -5.56
C LYS A 40 -1.09 -11.53 -4.14
N LYS A 41 0.22 -11.35 -3.96
CA LYS A 41 0.84 -11.36 -2.62
C LYS A 41 0.31 -10.21 -1.76
N LEU A 42 0.18 -9.01 -2.33
CA LEU A 42 -0.35 -7.85 -1.61
C LEU A 42 -1.78 -8.09 -1.12
N THR A 43 -2.64 -8.69 -1.96
CA THR A 43 -3.99 -9.11 -1.55
C THR A 43 -3.95 -10.04 -0.34
N TYR A 44 -3.10 -11.07 -0.38
CA TYR A 44 -2.96 -12.02 0.73
C TYR A 44 -2.43 -11.34 2.01
N ILE A 45 -1.49 -10.40 1.89
CA ILE A 45 -0.97 -9.65 3.04
C ILE A 45 -2.07 -8.82 3.70
N TYR A 46 -2.86 -8.06 2.92
CA TYR A 46 -3.98 -7.29 3.49
C TYR A 46 -5.04 -8.18 4.13
N GLN A 47 -5.36 -9.31 3.52
CA GLN A 47 -6.28 -10.28 4.11
C GLN A 47 -5.77 -10.75 5.49
N ASN A 48 -4.48 -11.09 5.60
CA ASN A 48 -3.90 -11.50 6.89
C ASN A 48 -3.89 -10.37 7.92
N ILE A 49 -3.65 -9.12 7.50
CA ILE A 49 -3.73 -7.97 8.41
C ILE A 49 -5.16 -7.85 8.98
N LEU A 50 -6.18 -7.97 8.15
CA LEU A 50 -7.58 -7.91 8.59
C LEU A 50 -7.93 -9.06 9.52
N ILE A 51 -7.53 -10.29 9.17
CA ILE A 51 -7.76 -11.48 10.02
C ILE A 51 -7.07 -11.28 11.37
N ASN A 52 -5.77 -10.99 11.38
CA ASN A 52 -5.00 -10.85 12.62
C ASN A 52 -5.44 -9.68 13.50
N TYR A 53 -6.10 -8.66 12.93
CA TYR A 53 -6.55 -7.49 13.68
C TYR A 53 -7.97 -7.66 14.25
N PHE A 54 -8.86 -8.35 13.54
CA PHE A 54 -10.27 -8.43 13.91
C PHE A 54 -10.74 -9.80 14.43
N MET A 55 -9.99 -10.88 14.17
CA MET A 55 -10.31 -12.24 14.60
C MET A 55 -9.36 -12.67 15.72
#